data_AF-A0A3G2T5T7-F1
#
_entry.id   AF-A0A3G2T5T7-F1
#
_cell.length_a   1.000
_cell.length_b   1.000
_cell.length_c   1.000
_cell.angle_alpha   90.00
_cell.angle_beta   90.00
_cell.angle_gamma   90.00
#
_symmetry.space_group_name_H-M   'P 1'
#
loop_
_entity.id
_entity.type
_entity.pdbx_description
1 polymer ?
#
loop_
_entity_poly.entity_id
_entity_poly.type
_entity_poly.pdbx_seq_one_letter_code
_entity_poly.pdbx_strand_id
1 'polypeptide(L)'
;MFYTKVSGIKSVEILAAHTKEHSFKGNTTYCLSNKYSCLPIFKINKDEFERYKNKKVVLQITSQKSLLGTIVYSIDHIRISEKNH
;
A
#
# COMPACT_ATOMS: atom_id res chain seq x y z
N MET A 1 19.75 -16.08 -20.19
CA MET A 1 18.89 -15.35 -19.22
C MET A 1 17.71 -14.80 -19.99
N PHE A 2 16.49 -15.25 -19.68
CA PHE A 2 15.27 -14.77 -20.35
C PHE A 2 14.62 -13.68 -19.49
N TYR A 3 14.30 -12.54 -20.08
CA TYR A 3 13.60 -11.44 -19.42
C TYR A 3 12.18 -11.34 -19.95
N THR A 4 11.20 -11.21 -19.05
CA THR A 4 9.82 -10.90 -19.43
C THR A 4 9.63 -9.39 -19.37
N LYS A 5 9.55 -8.75 -20.54
CA LYS A 5 9.22 -7.33 -20.61
C LYS A 5 7.73 -7.15 -20.32
N VAL A 6 7.40 -6.69 -19.12
CA VAL A 6 6.04 -6.29 -18.79
C VAL A 6 5.74 -4.94 -19.44
N SER A 7 4.87 -4.97 -20.45
CA SER A 7 4.41 -3.77 -21.15
C SER A 7 3.03 -3.37 -20.63
N GLY A 8 2.82 -2.08 -20.39
CA GLY A 8 1.60 -1.55 -19.77
C GLY A 8 1.70 -0.04 -19.55
N ILE A 9 0.58 0.58 -19.18
CA ILE A 9 0.54 2.03 -18.91
C ILE A 9 0.91 2.24 -17.45
N LYS A 10 1.96 3.04 -17.22
CA LYS A 10 2.28 3.56 -15.89
C LYS A 10 1.32 4.68 -15.54
N SER A 11 0.74 4.62 -14.36
CA SER A 11 -0.21 5.60 -13.86
C SER A 11 -0.03 5.81 -12.36
N VAL A 12 -0.26 7.04 -11.93
CA VAL A 12 -0.40 7.38 -10.53
C VAL A 12 -1.85 7.12 -10.12
N GLU A 13 -2.04 6.39 -9.03
CA GLU A 13 -3.37 6.09 -8.49
C GLU A 13 -3.48 6.52 -7.02
N ILE A 14 -4.67 6.97 -6.63
CA ILE A 14 -5.02 7.31 -5.25
C ILE A 14 -5.90 6.19 -4.69
N LEU A 15 -5.53 5.67 -3.52
CA LEU A 15 -6.18 4.52 -2.87
C LEU A 15 -6.53 4.87 -1.43
N ALA A 16 -7.69 4.42 -0.96
CA ALA A 16 -7.95 4.37 0.47
C ALA A 16 -7.23 3.16 1.09
N ALA A 17 -6.62 3.35 2.25
CA ALA A 17 -5.99 2.30 3.02
C ALA A 17 -6.43 2.35 4.49
N HIS A 18 -6.38 1.19 5.14
CA HIS A 18 -6.60 1.05 6.57
C HIS A 18 -5.45 0.27 7.20
N THR A 19 -5.12 0.62 8.43
CA THR A 19 -4.13 -0.11 9.22
C THR A 19 -4.64 -1.52 9.51
N LYS A 20 -3.80 -2.52 9.26
CA LYS A 20 -4.07 -3.92 9.63
C LYS A 20 -2.89 -4.49 10.38
N GLU A 21 -3.19 -5.18 11.47
CA GLU A 21 -2.23 -5.96 12.24
C GLU A 21 -2.39 -7.44 11.88
N HIS A 22 -1.27 -8.13 11.72
CA HIS A 22 -1.23 -9.57 11.58
C HIS A 22 -0.19 -10.15 12.53
N SER A 23 -0.65 -10.87 13.55
CA SER A 23 0.18 -11.52 14.56
C SER A 23 0.20 -13.03 14.32
N PHE A 24 1.38 -13.59 14.04
CA PHE A 24 1.56 -15.03 13.83
C PHE A 24 2.81 -15.54 14.54
N LYS A 25 2.65 -16.58 15.38
CA LYS A 25 3.72 -17.23 16.16
C LYS A 25 4.67 -16.24 16.86
N GLY A 26 4.12 -15.18 17.46
CA GLY A 26 4.88 -14.17 18.19
C GLY A 26 5.54 -13.08 17.34
N ASN A 27 5.40 -13.13 16.00
CA ASN A 27 5.81 -12.03 15.13
C ASN A 27 4.59 -11.23 14.67
N THR A 28 4.60 -9.93 14.97
CA THR A 28 3.54 -9.00 14.57
C THR A 28 4.02 -8.17 13.39
N THR A 29 3.29 -8.23 12.30
CA THR A 29 3.51 -7.37 11.13
C THR A 29 2.37 -6.36 11.01
N TYR A 30 2.72 -5.11 10.76
CA TYR A 30 1.78 -4.04 10.53
C TYR A 30 1.80 -3.64 9.05
N CYS A 31 0.63 -3.33 8.48
CA CYS A 31 0.56 -2.87 7.09
C CYS A 31 -0.62 -1.93 6.83
N LEU A 32 -0.53 -1.21 5.71
CA LEU A 32 -1.61 -0.43 5.14
C LEU A 32 -2.37 -1.27 4.12
N SER A 33 -3.40 -1.95 4.59
CA SER A 33 -4.29 -2.79 3.80
C SER A 33 -5.13 -1.94 2.85
N ASN A 34 -5.13 -2.32 1.57
CA ASN A 34 -5.86 -1.64 0.50
C ASN A 34 -6.37 -2.68 -0.53
N LYS A 35 -6.88 -2.24 -1.70
CA LYS A 35 -7.42 -3.14 -2.73
C LYS A 35 -6.41 -4.16 -3.27
N TYR A 36 -5.12 -3.89 -3.15
CA TYR A 36 -4.04 -4.82 -3.49
C TYR A 36 -3.69 -5.77 -2.33
N SER A 37 -4.49 -5.81 -1.26
CA SER A 37 -4.21 -6.51 -0.01
C SER A 37 -2.97 -5.96 0.71
N CYS A 38 -2.57 -6.64 1.79
CA CYS A 38 -1.38 -6.36 2.58
C CYS A 38 -0.12 -6.85 1.83
N LEU A 39 0.21 -6.21 0.71
CA LEU A 39 1.47 -6.50 0.00
C LEU A 39 2.68 -6.10 0.85
N PRO A 40 3.83 -6.75 0.66
CA PRO A 40 5.07 -6.40 1.36
C PRO A 40 5.48 -4.94 1.20
N ILE A 41 5.11 -4.30 0.09
CA ILE A 41 5.41 -2.89 -0.19
C ILE A 41 4.64 -1.91 0.72
N PHE A 42 3.53 -2.36 1.34
CA PHE A 42 2.70 -1.57 2.26
C PHE A 42 2.94 -1.91 3.74
N LYS A 43 4.00 -2.65 4.05
CA LYS A 43 4.39 -2.90 5.44
C LYS A 43 4.84 -1.59 6.08
N ILE A 44 4.42 -1.38 7.32
CA ILE A 44 4.76 -0.22 8.14
C ILE A 44 5.33 -0.70 9.47
N ASN A 45 6.01 0.19 10.18
CA ASN A 45 6.45 -0.10 11.55
C ASN A 45 5.32 0.15 12.56
N LYS A 46 5.57 -0.18 13.83
CA LYS A 46 4.59 -0.06 14.92
C LYS A 46 4.19 1.40 15.19
N ASP A 47 5.14 2.33 15.12
CA ASP A 47 4.88 3.75 15.41
C ASP A 47 4.00 4.38 14.34
N GLU A 48 4.26 4.04 13.07
CA GLU A 48 3.41 4.39 11.94
C GLU A 48 2.03 3.76 12.08
N PHE A 49 1.95 2.49 12.49
CA PHE A 49 0.68 1.83 12.74
C PHE A 49 -0.16 2.60 13.76
N GLU A 50 0.38 2.91 14.94
CA GLU A 50 -0.36 3.66 15.96
C GLU A 50 -0.68 5.10 15.50
N ARG A 51 0.19 5.74 14.71
CA ARG A 51 -0.07 7.07 14.12
C ARG A 51 -1.26 7.05 13.15
N TYR A 52 -1.42 5.98 12.37
CA TYR A 52 -2.42 5.85 11.32
C TYR A 52 -3.70 5.14 11.77
N LYS A 53 -3.63 4.41 12.89
CA LYS A 53 -4.76 3.68 13.48
C LYS A 53 -5.94 4.62 13.72
N ASN A 54 -7.13 4.16 13.38
CA ASN A 54 -8.39 4.91 13.46
C ASN A 54 -8.46 6.18 12.59
N LYS A 55 -7.52 6.37 11.65
CA LYS A 55 -7.54 7.50 10.72
C LYS A 55 -7.84 7.04 9.29
N LYS A 56 -8.37 7.96 8.48
CA LYS A 56 -8.55 7.73 7.04
C LYS A 56 -7.21 7.94 6.34
N VAL A 57 -6.55 6.85 5.98
CA VAL A 57 -5.28 6.89 5.24
C VAL A 57 -5.56 6.84 3.74
N VAL A 58 -4.89 7.72 3.00
CA VAL A 58 -4.93 7.79 1.54
C VAL A 58 -3.51 7.61 1.02
N LEU A 59 -3.34 6.64 0.14
CA LEU A 59 -2.07 6.32 -0.51
C LEU A 59 -2.09 6.87 -1.93
N GLN A 60 -1.02 7.53 -2.33
CA GLN A 60 -0.72 7.79 -3.72
C GLN A 60 0.37 6.81 -4.15
N ILE A 61 0.08 5.98 -5.15
CA ILE A 61 1.00 4.96 -5.63
C ILE A 61 1.28 5.13 -7.12
N THR A 62 2.46 4.71 -7.54
CA THR A 62 2.76 4.51 -8.96
C THR A 62 2.60 3.03 -9.27
N SER A 63 1.72 2.72 -10.21
CA SER A 63 1.48 1.35 -10.67
C SER A 63 1.50 1.26 -12.19
N GLN A 64 1.67 0.04 -12.70
CA GLN A 64 1.53 -0.27 -14.11
C GLN A 64 0.53 -1.38 -14.30
N LYS A 65 -0.53 -1.06 -15.04
CA LYS A 65 -1.54 -2.03 -15.44
C LYS A 65 -1.10 -2.71 -16.74
N SER A 66 -1.09 -4.03 -16.74
CA SER A 66 -0.75 -4.87 -17.88
C SER A 66 -1.78 -6.00 -18.04
N LEU A 67 -1.67 -6.78 -19.12
CA LEU A 67 -2.48 -7.98 -19.33
C LEU A 67 -2.25 -9.06 -18.25
N LEU A 68 -1.09 -9.06 -17.61
CA LEU A 68 -0.74 -10.03 -16.55
C LEU A 68 -1.21 -9.57 -15.15
N GLY A 69 -1.79 -8.38 -15.06
CA GLY A 69 -2.21 -7.77 -13.79
C GLY A 69 -1.56 -6.41 -13.55
N THR A 70 -1.65 -5.96 -12.29
CA THR A 70 -1.12 -4.66 -11.87
C THR A 70 0.16 -4.85 -11.07
N ILE A 71 1.22 -4.15 -11.47
CA ILE A 71 2.47 -4.07 -10.72
C ILE A 71 2.49 -2.74 -9.98
N VAL A 72 2.64 -2.79 -8.66
CA VAL A 72 2.86 -1.60 -7.83
C VAL A 72 4.36 -1.37 -7.73
N TYR A 73 4.85 -0.21 -8.17
CA TYR A 73 6.28 0.12 -8.15
C TYR A 73 6.70 0.83 -6.87
N SER A 74 5.88 1.79 -6.43
CA SER A 74 6.20 2.65 -5.29
C SER A 74 4.95 3.20 -4.63
N ILE A 75 5.11 3.55 -3.36
CA ILE A 75 4.23 4.46 -2.65
C ILE A 75 4.89 5.82 -2.73
N ASP A 76 4.25 6.75 -3.42
CA ASP A 76 4.81 8.08 -3.65
C ASP A 76 4.48 9.00 -2.45
N HIS A 77 3.25 8.88 -1.92
CA HIS A 77 2.82 9.65 -0.75
C HIS A 77 1.84 8.86 0.13
N ILE A 78 1.92 9.10 1.44
CA ILE A 78 0.95 8.65 2.43
C ILE A 78 0.34 9.90 3.07
N ARG A 79 -0.98 10.06 2.97
CA ARG A 79 -1.72 11.18 3.53
C ARG A 79 -2.76 10.70 4.54
N ILE A 80 -2.92 11.46 5.60
CA ILE A 80 -4.03 11.30 6.54
C ILE A 80 -5.09 12.32 6.13
N SER A 81 -6.28 11.85 5.78
CA SER A 81 -7.42 12.75 5.59
C SER A 81 -7.91 13.16 6.98
N GLU A 82 -7.42 14.30 7.45
CA GLU A 82 -8.01 14.99 8.59
C GLU A 82 -9.36 15.54 8.13
N LYS A 83 -10.45 15.14 8.79
CA LYS A 83 -11.67 15.93 8.73
C LYS A 83 -11.36 17.23 9.46
N ASN A 84 -10.99 18.27 8.72
CA ASN A 84 -11.11 19.62 9.24
C ASN A 84 -12.60 19.84 9.50
N HIS A 85 -12.95 19.94 10.77
CA HIS A 85 -14.29 20.27 11.26
C HIS A 85 -14.48 21.77 11.24
#